data_AF-A0A2S9IQV7-F1
#
_entry.id   AF-A0A2S9IQV7-F1
#
_cell.length_a   1.000
_cell.length_b   1.000
_cell.length_c   1.000
_cell.angle_alpha   90.00
_cell.angle_beta   90.00
_cell.angle_gamma   90.00
#
_symmetry.space_group_name_H-M   'P 1'
#
loop_
_entity.id
_entity.type
_entity.pdbx_description
1 polymer ?
#
loop_
_entity_poly.entity_id
_entity_poly.type
_entity_poly.pdbx_seq_one_letter_code
_entity_poly.pdbx_strand_id
1 'polypeptide(L)'
;MPVIVWFHGGGNFAGAGDAYDVSALTRAGNVIVVTLNYRLGVLGWLAHPGLDAEGHPFANYGLLDQQMALTWVRDNIAAFGGNPENVTIGGQSAGSFDVQAHMVSPLARGLFHGAILQSGVEEAAPLADAEALGVNFSEELGCGNNAQSVDCLRSIPASRILAVQGAEGKYPTNDGVVADGQIVPAVGLKAAFESGNFANVPVLSSTTQDEWNSLPGFNSMLPAGPRR
;
A
#
# COMPACT_ATOMS: atom_id res chain seq x y z
N MET A 1 -15.65 -21.45 3.80
CA MET A 1 -15.88 -20.72 2.52
C MET A 1 -14.59 -20.03 2.10
N PRO A 2 -14.32 -19.82 0.79
CA PRO A 2 -13.21 -18.99 0.35
C PRO A 2 -13.33 -17.57 0.92
N VAL A 3 -12.19 -16.92 1.16
CA VAL A 3 -12.10 -15.58 1.74
C VAL A 3 -11.43 -14.64 0.75
N ILE A 4 -12.00 -13.46 0.54
CA ILE A 4 -11.37 -12.36 -0.18
C ILE A 4 -11.05 -11.26 0.83
N VAL A 5 -9.78 -10.85 0.92
CA VAL A 5 -9.38 -9.67 1.70
C VAL A 5 -9.12 -8.54 0.72
N TRP A 6 -9.84 -7.43 0.87
CA TRP A 6 -9.87 -6.34 -0.09
C TRP A 6 -9.15 -5.10 0.44
N PHE A 7 -8.12 -4.65 -0.29
CA PHE A 7 -7.41 -3.41 -0.07
C PHE A 7 -7.97 -2.33 -0.99
N HIS A 8 -8.44 -1.23 -0.39
CA HIS A 8 -9.03 -0.13 -1.15
C HIS A 8 -8.01 0.65 -1.98
N GLY A 9 -8.46 1.35 -3.02
CA GLY A 9 -7.64 2.30 -3.77
C GLY A 9 -7.56 3.67 -3.08
N GLY A 10 -7.14 4.69 -3.84
CA GLY A 10 -7.06 6.08 -3.37
C GLY A 10 -5.64 6.63 -3.25
N GLY A 11 -4.72 6.15 -4.10
CA GLY A 11 -3.34 6.64 -4.16
C GLY A 11 -2.55 6.46 -2.87
N ASN A 12 -2.99 5.57 -1.98
CA ASN A 12 -2.42 5.38 -0.65
C ASN A 12 -2.44 6.63 0.26
N PHE A 13 -3.15 7.69 -0.13
CA PHE A 13 -3.39 8.90 0.67
C PHE A 13 -4.87 9.12 1.04
N ALA A 14 -5.79 8.42 0.38
CA ALA A 14 -7.24 8.51 0.61
C ALA A 14 -7.91 7.14 0.49
N GLY A 15 -9.19 7.06 0.88
CA GLY A 15 -9.99 5.85 0.81
C GLY A 15 -10.32 5.28 2.19
N ALA A 16 -11.19 4.28 2.19
CA ALA A 16 -11.61 3.56 3.38
C ALA A 16 -12.21 2.19 2.99
N GLY A 17 -12.16 1.23 3.90
CA GLY A 17 -12.69 -0.12 3.71
C GLY A 17 -14.22 -0.18 3.64
N ASP A 18 -14.92 0.82 4.18
CA ASP A 18 -16.39 0.93 4.13
C ASP A 18 -16.91 1.56 2.83
N ALA A 19 -16.02 2.02 1.94
CA ALA A 19 -16.38 2.56 0.63
C ALA A 19 -16.91 1.50 -0.36
N TYR A 20 -16.80 0.21 -0.03
CA TYR A 20 -17.18 -0.90 -0.89
C TYR A 20 -18.37 -1.68 -0.32
N ASP A 21 -19.50 -1.67 -1.02
CA ASP A 21 -20.60 -2.61 -0.73
C ASP A 21 -20.27 -3.99 -1.32
N VAL A 22 -19.86 -4.89 -0.43
CA VAL A 22 -19.46 -6.27 -0.77
C VAL A 22 -20.64 -7.25 -0.77
N SER A 23 -21.86 -6.79 -0.50
CA SER A 23 -23.02 -7.66 -0.28
C SER A 23 -23.41 -8.45 -1.54
N ALA A 24 -23.32 -7.82 -2.71
CA ALA A 24 -23.63 -8.47 -3.98
C ALA A 24 -22.64 -9.61 -4.28
N LEU A 25 -21.34 -9.35 -4.13
CA LEU A 25 -20.28 -10.33 -4.33
C LEU A 25 -20.38 -11.49 -3.34
N THR A 26 -20.61 -11.20 -2.06
CA THR A 26 -20.76 -12.21 -1.00
C THR A 26 -21.92 -13.15 -1.31
N ARG A 27 -23.10 -12.61 -1.69
CA ARG A 27 -24.29 -13.42 -2.00
C ARG A 27 -24.14 -14.24 -3.28
N ALA A 28 -23.61 -13.64 -4.34
CA ALA A 28 -23.51 -14.31 -5.65
C ALA A 28 -22.36 -15.32 -5.71
N GLY A 29 -21.23 -15.01 -5.08
CA GLY A 29 -20.01 -15.81 -5.13
C GLY A 29 -19.90 -16.88 -4.06
N ASN A 30 -20.75 -16.86 -3.02
CA ASN A 30 -20.63 -17.73 -1.85
C ASN A 30 -19.22 -17.64 -1.22
N VAL A 31 -18.75 -16.41 -1.02
CA VAL A 31 -17.44 -16.07 -0.45
C VAL A 31 -17.62 -15.17 0.76
N ILE A 32 -16.64 -15.16 1.67
CA ILE A 32 -16.52 -14.14 2.70
C ILE A 32 -15.64 -13.01 2.16
N VAL A 33 -16.07 -11.77 2.30
CA VAL A 33 -15.26 -10.60 1.94
C VAL A 33 -14.91 -9.83 3.21
N VAL A 34 -13.62 -9.56 3.40
CA VAL A 34 -13.08 -8.75 4.49
C VAL A 34 -12.56 -7.45 3.89
N THR A 35 -13.16 -6.32 4.26
CA THR A 35 -12.61 -4.99 3.97
C THR A 35 -11.95 -4.45 5.22
N LEU A 36 -10.94 -3.60 5.06
CA LEU A 36 -10.18 -3.03 6.16
C LEU A 36 -9.77 -1.59 5.87
N ASN A 37 -9.42 -0.87 6.94
CA ASN A 37 -8.69 0.38 6.86
C ASN A 37 -7.21 0.09 7.14
N TYR A 38 -6.34 0.86 6.51
CA TYR A 38 -4.91 0.90 6.78
C TYR A 38 -4.46 2.37 6.83
N ARG A 39 -3.32 2.68 7.46
CA ARG A 39 -2.82 4.06 7.51
C ARG A 39 -2.49 4.57 6.11
N LEU A 40 -2.77 5.84 5.88
CA LEU A 40 -2.65 6.51 4.58
C LEU A 40 -1.71 7.72 4.66
N GLY A 41 -1.22 8.15 3.51
CA GLY A 41 -0.31 9.27 3.32
C GLY A 41 0.93 9.14 4.19
N VAL A 42 1.40 10.26 4.71
CA VAL A 42 2.58 10.32 5.56
C VAL A 42 2.45 9.49 6.84
N LEU A 43 1.24 9.22 7.31
CA LEU A 43 1.04 8.36 8.49
C LEU A 43 1.22 6.88 8.17
N GLY A 44 1.05 6.49 6.89
CA GLY A 44 1.20 5.13 6.40
C GLY A 44 2.53 4.86 5.70
N TRP A 45 3.17 5.88 5.13
CA TRP A 45 4.24 5.69 4.15
C TRP A 45 5.51 6.53 4.39
N LEU A 46 5.60 7.24 5.52
CA LEU A 46 6.79 8.03 5.85
C LEU A 46 8.02 7.13 6.08
N ALA A 47 9.02 7.29 5.21
CA ALA A 47 10.39 6.84 5.45
C ALA A 47 11.23 8.00 6.01
N HIS A 48 12.05 7.74 7.02
CA HIS A 48 12.94 8.74 7.60
C HIS A 48 14.11 8.01 8.30
N PRO A 49 15.36 8.50 8.23
CA PRO A 49 16.50 7.81 8.84
C PRO A 49 16.36 7.61 10.36
N GLY A 50 15.68 8.55 11.01
CA GLY A 50 15.32 8.45 12.42
C GLY A 50 14.35 7.30 12.74
N LEU A 51 13.50 6.88 11.79
CA LEU A 51 12.60 5.73 11.96
C LEU A 51 13.33 4.41 11.67
N ASP A 52 14.20 4.37 10.66
CA ASP A 52 15.06 3.21 10.37
C ASP A 52 15.95 2.85 11.58
N ALA A 53 16.47 3.87 12.27
CA ALA A 53 17.33 3.72 13.44
C ALA A 53 16.64 3.10 14.68
N GLU A 54 15.31 2.92 14.69
CA GLU A 54 14.55 2.44 15.86
C GLU A 54 14.55 0.91 16.01
N GLY A 55 15.07 0.17 15.02
CA GLY A 55 15.24 -1.28 15.11
C GLY A 55 13.94 -2.08 14.97
N HIS A 56 12.92 -1.50 14.34
CA HIS A 56 11.68 -2.18 13.96
C HIS A 56 11.36 -1.91 12.48
N PRO A 57 10.46 -2.69 11.85
CA PRO A 57 10.00 -2.40 10.49
C PRO A 57 9.50 -0.96 10.36
N PHE A 58 9.80 -0.31 9.24
CA PHE A 58 9.60 1.12 9.02
C PHE A 58 9.20 1.41 7.57
N ALA A 59 8.94 2.68 7.24
CA ALA A 59 8.50 3.17 5.93
C ALA A 59 7.12 2.69 5.47
N ASN A 60 6.92 1.38 5.30
CA ASN A 60 5.69 0.78 4.76
C ASN A 60 4.67 0.42 5.85
N TYR A 61 4.32 1.38 6.70
CA TYR A 61 3.38 1.15 7.80
C TYR A 61 1.97 0.75 7.33
N GLY A 62 1.52 1.26 6.19
CA GLY A 62 0.27 0.84 5.55
C GLY A 62 0.27 -0.66 5.20
N LEU A 63 1.38 -1.18 4.66
CA LEU A 63 1.54 -2.61 4.41
C LEU A 63 1.56 -3.43 5.72
N LEU A 64 2.19 -2.93 6.78
CA LEU A 64 2.17 -3.60 8.08
C LEU A 64 0.76 -3.70 8.66
N ASP A 65 -0.05 -2.65 8.52
CA ASP A 65 -1.46 -2.66 8.95
C ASP A 65 -2.24 -3.73 8.17
N GLN A 66 -2.03 -3.81 6.86
CA GLN A 66 -2.66 -4.82 6.01
C GLN A 66 -2.17 -6.24 6.37
N GLN A 67 -0.88 -6.44 6.63
CA GLN A 67 -0.32 -7.74 7.06
C GLN A 67 -0.83 -8.17 8.44
N MET A 68 -1.04 -7.21 9.34
CA MET A 68 -1.69 -7.47 10.62
C MET A 68 -3.14 -7.92 10.41
N ALA A 69 -3.88 -7.29 9.49
CA ALA A 69 -5.23 -7.73 9.14
C ALA A 69 -5.23 -9.12 8.48
N LEU A 70 -4.28 -9.43 7.60
CA LEU A 70 -4.13 -10.78 7.03
C LEU A 70 -3.84 -11.83 8.10
N THR A 71 -2.98 -11.50 9.07
CA THR A 71 -2.72 -12.33 10.25
C THR A 71 -4.00 -12.54 11.06
N TRP A 72 -4.77 -11.47 11.29
CA TRP A 72 -6.07 -11.57 11.96
C TRP A 72 -7.03 -12.48 11.18
N VAL A 73 -7.10 -12.36 9.86
CA VAL A 73 -7.92 -13.24 9.00
C VAL A 73 -7.49 -14.69 9.16
N ARG A 74 -6.20 -15.01 9.06
CA ARG A 74 -5.69 -16.36 9.27
C ARG A 74 -6.14 -16.93 10.63
N ASP A 75 -6.03 -16.14 11.69
CA ASP A 75 -6.26 -16.61 13.05
C ASP A 75 -7.76 -16.67 13.44
N ASN A 76 -8.63 -15.89 12.77
CA ASN A 76 -10.00 -15.68 13.23
C ASN A 76 -11.08 -16.03 12.21
N ILE A 77 -10.78 -16.04 10.89
CA ILE A 77 -11.84 -16.10 9.87
C ILE A 77 -12.63 -17.42 9.89
N ALA A 78 -12.05 -18.49 10.44
CA ALA A 78 -12.74 -19.76 10.66
C ALA A 78 -13.99 -19.61 11.54
N ALA A 79 -13.98 -18.71 12.53
CA ALA A 79 -15.15 -18.44 13.38
C ALA A 79 -16.32 -17.81 12.61
N PHE A 80 -16.04 -17.21 11.46
CA PHE A 80 -17.04 -16.63 10.54
C PHE A 80 -17.43 -17.60 9.42
N GLY A 81 -16.93 -18.83 9.44
CA GLY A 81 -17.14 -19.85 8.40
C GLY A 81 -16.17 -19.74 7.21
N GLY A 82 -15.14 -18.91 7.30
CA GLY A 82 -14.07 -18.78 6.31
C GLY A 82 -13.07 -19.92 6.38
N ASN A 83 -12.33 -20.14 5.30
CA ASN A 83 -11.20 -21.05 5.27
C ASN A 83 -9.90 -20.23 5.25
N PRO A 84 -9.09 -20.22 6.33
CA PRO A 84 -7.82 -19.48 6.35
C PRO A 84 -6.79 -20.00 5.33
N GLU A 85 -6.93 -21.25 4.88
CA GLU A 85 -6.09 -21.87 3.83
C GLU A 85 -6.60 -21.60 2.40
N ASN A 86 -7.60 -20.73 2.24
CA ASN A 86 -8.14 -20.34 0.94
C ASN A 86 -8.52 -18.85 0.95
N VAL A 87 -7.48 -18.04 1.16
CA VAL A 87 -7.54 -16.57 1.22
C VAL A 87 -6.99 -15.99 -0.07
N THR A 88 -7.77 -15.18 -0.77
CA THR A 88 -7.33 -14.37 -1.91
C THR A 88 -7.23 -12.92 -1.48
N ILE A 89 -6.08 -12.27 -1.69
CA ILE A 89 -5.96 -10.82 -1.53
C ILE A 89 -6.36 -10.14 -2.84
N GLY A 90 -7.03 -9.01 -2.75
CA GLY A 90 -7.43 -8.23 -3.92
C GLY A 90 -7.38 -6.74 -3.64
N GLY A 91 -7.10 -5.95 -4.67
CA GLY A 91 -7.15 -4.50 -4.55
C GLY A 91 -7.22 -3.80 -5.90
N GLN A 92 -7.61 -2.52 -5.84
CA GLN A 92 -7.73 -1.65 -7.00
C GLN A 92 -6.84 -0.42 -6.86
N SER A 93 -6.20 0.02 -7.96
CA SER A 93 -5.28 1.17 -7.98
C SER A 93 -4.19 1.01 -6.91
N ALA A 94 -4.10 1.90 -5.92
CA ALA A 94 -3.14 1.79 -4.82
C ALA A 94 -3.25 0.46 -4.07
N GLY A 95 -4.47 -0.05 -3.82
CA GLY A 95 -4.65 -1.37 -3.23
C GLY A 95 -4.11 -2.50 -4.13
N SER A 96 -4.03 -2.29 -5.45
CA SER A 96 -3.38 -3.24 -6.38
C SER A 96 -1.85 -3.19 -6.25
N PHE A 97 -1.27 -2.00 -6.03
CA PHE A 97 0.16 -1.85 -5.69
C PHE A 97 0.48 -2.55 -4.37
N ASP A 98 -0.41 -2.44 -3.40
CA ASP A 98 -0.26 -3.10 -2.11
C ASP A 98 -0.34 -4.63 -2.23
N VAL A 99 -1.27 -5.16 -3.04
CA VAL A 99 -1.30 -6.61 -3.39
C VAL A 99 0.04 -7.04 -4.01
N GLN A 100 0.55 -6.26 -4.97
CA GLN A 100 1.84 -6.54 -5.60
C GLN A 100 3.00 -6.55 -4.58
N ALA A 101 2.99 -5.64 -3.61
CA ALA A 101 3.98 -5.61 -2.54
C ALA A 101 3.88 -6.83 -1.61
N HIS A 102 2.68 -7.24 -1.22
CA HIS A 102 2.48 -8.47 -0.43
C HIS A 102 2.95 -9.73 -1.17
N MET A 103 2.85 -9.75 -2.50
CA MET A 103 3.37 -10.85 -3.31
C MET A 103 4.88 -11.03 -3.18
N VAL A 104 5.66 -9.96 -2.98
CA VAL A 104 7.12 -10.06 -2.83
C VAL A 104 7.59 -10.00 -1.38
N SER A 105 6.73 -9.54 -0.48
CA SER A 105 7.06 -9.35 0.93
C SER A 105 7.35 -10.69 1.63
N PRO A 106 8.50 -10.85 2.30
CA PRO A 106 8.75 -12.03 3.11
C PRO A 106 7.79 -12.13 4.31
N LEU A 107 7.27 -11.00 4.81
CA LEU A 107 6.37 -10.96 5.96
C LEU A 107 4.93 -11.37 5.64
N ALA A 108 4.53 -11.28 4.37
CA ALA A 108 3.19 -11.68 3.92
C ALA A 108 3.13 -13.12 3.39
N ARG A 109 4.28 -13.82 3.26
CA ARG A 109 4.33 -15.18 2.72
C ARG A 109 3.47 -16.15 3.54
N GLY A 110 2.63 -16.90 2.83
CA GLY A 110 1.74 -17.90 3.44
C GLY A 110 0.49 -17.30 4.10
N LEU A 111 0.28 -15.98 4.05
CA LEU A 111 -0.96 -15.36 4.54
C LEU A 111 -2.08 -15.33 3.48
N PHE A 112 -1.76 -15.63 2.23
CA PHE A 112 -2.70 -15.66 1.11
C PHE A 112 -2.31 -16.73 0.08
N HIS A 113 -3.29 -17.10 -0.73
CA HIS A 113 -3.33 -18.26 -1.62
C HIS A 113 -3.77 -17.88 -3.05
N GLY A 114 -4.09 -16.61 -3.28
CA GLY A 114 -4.42 -16.04 -4.59
C GLY A 114 -4.31 -14.52 -4.54
N ALA A 115 -4.14 -13.89 -5.71
CA ALA A 115 -4.01 -12.44 -5.82
C ALA A 115 -4.89 -11.88 -6.95
N ILE A 116 -5.55 -10.75 -6.70
CA ILE A 116 -6.33 -9.99 -7.69
C ILE A 116 -5.77 -8.57 -7.76
N LEU A 117 -5.26 -8.20 -8.93
CA LEU A 117 -4.67 -6.88 -9.20
C LEU A 117 -5.54 -6.13 -10.21
N GLN A 118 -6.24 -5.09 -9.75
CA GLN A 118 -7.10 -4.28 -10.62
C GLN A 118 -6.49 -2.89 -10.85
N SER A 119 -6.13 -2.60 -12.09
CA SER A 119 -5.73 -1.25 -12.53
C SER A 119 -4.53 -0.69 -11.76
N GLY A 120 -3.52 -1.51 -11.51
CA GLY A 120 -2.30 -1.02 -10.90
C GLY A 120 -1.20 -2.05 -10.73
N VAL A 121 -0.03 -1.74 -11.28
CA VAL A 121 1.27 -2.25 -10.84
C VAL A 121 2.22 -1.05 -10.75
N GLU A 122 3.09 -1.04 -9.76
CA GLU A 122 4.06 0.04 -9.52
C GLU A 122 5.46 -0.56 -9.30
N GLU A 123 6.46 0.31 -9.27
CA GLU A 123 7.78 -0.01 -8.73
C GLU A 123 7.92 0.59 -7.33
N ALA A 124 8.70 -0.05 -6.47
CA ALA A 124 8.97 0.52 -5.16
C ALA A 124 9.96 1.70 -5.26
N ALA A 125 9.72 2.74 -4.47
CA ALA A 125 10.66 3.84 -4.32
C ALA A 125 11.96 3.35 -3.65
N PRO A 126 13.14 3.78 -4.14
CA PRO A 126 14.40 3.55 -3.44
C PRO A 126 14.34 4.16 -2.03
N LEU A 127 14.82 3.41 -1.03
CA LEU A 127 14.80 3.84 0.37
C LEU A 127 15.42 5.23 0.57
N ALA A 128 16.59 5.48 -0.02
CA ALA A 128 17.29 6.75 0.11
C ALA A 128 16.47 7.95 -0.41
N ASP A 129 15.71 7.76 -1.49
CA ASP A 129 14.85 8.81 -2.03
C ASP A 129 13.66 9.07 -1.10
N ALA A 130 13.03 8.01 -0.61
CA ALA A 130 11.92 8.11 0.35
C ALA A 130 12.34 8.75 1.68
N GLU A 131 13.55 8.45 2.17
CA GLU A 131 14.11 9.08 3.38
C GLU A 131 14.44 10.56 3.18
N ALA A 132 14.99 10.93 2.02
CA ALA A 132 15.24 12.34 1.71
C ALA A 132 13.94 13.16 1.70
N LEU A 133 12.87 12.57 1.17
CA LEU A 133 11.52 13.14 1.22
C LEU A 133 11.01 13.30 2.65
N GLY A 134 11.16 12.28 3.50
CA GLY A 134 10.76 12.38 4.90
C GLY A 134 11.56 13.42 5.70
N VAL A 135 12.85 13.60 5.39
CA VAL A 135 13.69 14.65 5.99
C VAL A 135 13.19 16.04 5.59
N ASN A 136 12.85 16.26 4.33
CA ASN A 136 12.27 17.54 3.90
C ASN A 136 10.93 17.81 4.60
N PHE A 137 10.10 16.77 4.76
CA PHE A 137 8.82 16.87 5.46
C PHE A 137 9.01 17.25 6.95
N SER A 138 10.04 16.72 7.60
CA SER A 138 10.35 17.05 8.99
C SER A 138 10.89 18.48 9.15
N GLU A 139 11.67 18.98 8.19
CA GLU A 139 12.09 20.38 8.16
C GLU A 139 10.91 21.34 8.01
N GLU A 140 9.95 21.05 7.13
CA GLU A 140 8.80 21.93 6.90
C GLU A 140 7.89 22.05 8.12
N LEU A 141 7.80 20.99 8.92
CA LEU A 141 7.09 21.00 10.20
C LEU A 141 7.89 21.67 11.33
N GLY A 142 9.10 22.15 11.05
CA GLY A 142 9.98 22.79 12.03
C GLY A 142 10.65 21.81 12.98
N CYS A 143 10.71 20.52 12.62
CA CYS A 143 11.34 19.48 13.43
C CYS A 143 12.84 19.30 13.16
N GLY A 144 13.38 19.96 12.13
CA GLY A 144 14.77 19.82 11.69
C GLY A 144 14.98 18.59 10.79
N ASN A 145 16.23 18.28 10.45
CA ASN A 145 16.60 17.30 9.41
C ASN A 145 17.49 16.15 9.91
N ASN A 146 17.47 15.85 11.20
CA ASN A 146 18.33 14.83 11.80
C ASN A 146 17.51 13.64 12.28
N ALA A 147 18.18 12.58 12.71
CA ALA A 147 17.50 11.38 13.21
C ALA A 147 16.52 11.66 14.37
N GLN A 148 16.78 12.69 15.19
CA GLN A 148 15.92 13.07 16.31
C GLN A 148 14.64 13.81 15.88
N SER A 149 14.51 14.21 14.61
CA SER A 149 13.30 14.88 14.10
C SER A 149 12.02 14.06 14.28
N VAL A 150 12.13 12.72 14.38
CA VAL A 150 10.97 11.81 14.53
C VAL A 150 10.24 12.02 15.86
N ASP A 151 10.95 12.38 16.94
CA ASP A 151 10.33 12.67 18.23
C ASP A 151 9.48 13.94 18.17
N CYS A 152 9.99 14.96 17.48
CA CYS A 152 9.23 16.17 17.20
C CYS A 152 8.02 15.86 16.31
N LEU A 153 8.19 15.10 15.23
CA LEU A 153 7.10 14.72 14.32
C LEU A 153 5.94 14.05 15.08
N ARG A 154 6.23 13.14 16.02
CA ARG A 154 5.23 12.49 16.87
C ARG A 154 4.50 13.44 17.82
N SER A 155 5.11 14.57 18.15
CA SER A 155 4.49 15.61 18.99
C SER A 155 3.56 16.55 18.20
N ILE A 156 3.66 16.58 16.87
CA ILE A 156 2.82 17.42 16.01
C ILE A 156 1.41 16.83 15.93
N PRO A 157 0.34 17.63 16.12
CA PRO A 157 -1.02 17.17 15.89
C PRO A 157 -1.21 16.64 14.47
N ALA A 158 -1.86 15.49 14.32
CA ALA A 158 -2.12 14.88 13.01
C ALA A 158 -2.79 15.84 12.02
N SER A 159 -3.69 16.72 12.49
CA SER A 159 -4.31 17.74 11.64
C SER A 159 -3.31 18.71 11.01
N ARG A 160 -2.21 19.03 11.70
CA ARG A 160 -1.13 19.88 11.17
C ARG A 160 -0.26 19.11 10.19
N ILE A 161 0.06 17.86 10.49
CA ILE A 161 0.78 16.93 9.60
C ILE A 161 0.03 16.82 8.26
N LEU A 162 -1.27 16.52 8.31
CA LEU A 162 -2.11 16.36 7.12
C LEU A 162 -2.32 17.67 6.35
N ALA A 163 -2.38 18.82 7.05
CA ALA A 163 -2.46 20.12 6.40
C ALA A 163 -1.20 20.45 5.58
N VAL A 164 -0.02 19.99 6.04
CA VAL A 164 1.25 20.17 5.32
C VAL A 164 1.35 19.20 4.13
N GLN A 165 0.98 17.93 4.32
CA GLN A 165 0.91 16.94 3.23
C GLN A 165 0.05 17.42 2.03
N GLY A 166 -1.05 18.13 2.32
CA GLY A 166 -1.93 18.71 1.30
C GLY A 166 -2.98 17.73 0.75
N ALA A 167 -3.96 18.27 0.03
CA ALA A 167 -5.22 17.58 -0.34
C ALA A 167 -5.07 16.41 -1.33
N GLU A 168 -3.89 16.20 -1.92
CA GLU A 168 -3.61 15.14 -2.90
C GLU A 168 -2.33 14.35 -2.57
N GLY A 169 -1.73 14.51 -1.37
CA GLY A 169 -0.37 13.96 -1.15
C GLY A 169 0.72 14.66 -1.98
N LYS A 170 0.42 15.88 -2.44
CA LYS A 170 1.25 16.65 -3.40
C LYS A 170 2.56 17.17 -2.82
N TYR A 171 2.66 17.31 -1.50
CA TYR A 171 3.98 17.47 -0.89
C TYR A 171 4.69 16.14 -1.00
N PRO A 172 5.95 16.04 -1.45
CA PRO A 172 6.51 14.76 -1.81
C PRO A 172 6.76 13.95 -0.53
N THR A 173 5.72 13.29 -0.06
CA THR A 173 5.79 12.09 0.73
C THR A 173 5.82 10.97 -0.28
N ASN A 174 6.60 9.93 0.00
CA ASN A 174 6.54 8.75 -0.84
C ASN A 174 5.17 8.10 -0.58
N ASP A 175 4.19 8.36 -1.43
CA ASP A 175 2.85 7.77 -1.33
C ASP A 175 2.80 6.35 -1.91
N GLY A 176 3.93 5.87 -2.43
CA GLY A 176 4.11 4.52 -2.95
C GLY A 176 4.83 3.59 -1.97
N VAL A 177 4.97 2.34 -2.39
CA VAL A 177 5.71 1.31 -1.66
C VAL A 177 7.21 1.65 -1.61
N VAL A 178 7.89 1.51 -0.47
CA VAL A 178 9.35 1.72 -0.33
C VAL A 178 10.08 0.39 -0.38
N ALA A 179 11.22 0.30 -1.06
CA ALA A 179 12.12 -0.85 -0.99
C ALA A 179 12.97 -0.80 0.30
N ASP A 180 12.35 -1.03 1.46
CA ASP A 180 12.95 -0.86 2.79
C ASP A 180 13.91 -2.01 3.20
N GLY A 181 13.89 -3.12 2.48
CA GLY A 181 14.76 -4.28 2.72
C GLY A 181 14.22 -5.29 3.72
N GLN A 182 13.14 -4.98 4.46
CA GLN A 182 12.53 -5.86 5.45
C GLN A 182 11.10 -6.26 5.04
N ILE A 183 10.21 -5.29 4.85
CA ILE A 183 8.82 -5.49 4.43
C ILE A 183 8.77 -5.73 2.93
N VAL A 184 9.49 -4.90 2.17
CA VAL A 184 9.65 -5.04 0.73
C VAL A 184 11.14 -5.27 0.43
N PRO A 185 11.50 -6.25 -0.41
CA PRO A 185 12.90 -6.51 -0.73
C PRO A 185 13.64 -5.27 -1.23
N ALA A 186 14.88 -5.06 -0.78
CA ALA A 186 15.72 -3.91 -1.18
C ALA A 186 16.02 -3.88 -2.69
N VAL A 187 15.86 -5.02 -3.38
CA VAL A 187 15.99 -5.12 -4.83
C VAL A 187 14.80 -4.53 -5.59
N GLY A 188 13.71 -4.14 -4.90
CA GLY A 188 12.49 -3.62 -5.49
C GLY A 188 11.50 -4.71 -5.91
N LEU A 189 10.36 -4.27 -6.45
CA LEU A 189 9.25 -5.15 -6.85
C LEU A 189 9.62 -5.91 -8.13
N LYS A 190 10.05 -5.20 -9.19
CA LYS A 190 10.35 -5.83 -10.48
C LYS A 190 11.42 -6.91 -10.38
N ALA A 191 12.54 -6.62 -9.71
CA ALA A 191 13.63 -7.59 -9.59
C ALA A 191 13.23 -8.81 -8.75
N ALA A 192 12.37 -8.64 -7.74
CA ALA A 192 11.83 -9.76 -6.98
C ALA A 192 10.94 -10.67 -7.85
N PHE A 193 10.10 -10.10 -8.72
CA PHE A 193 9.34 -10.88 -9.70
C PHE A 193 10.23 -11.56 -10.75
N GLU A 194 11.20 -10.86 -11.33
CA GLU A 194 12.10 -11.39 -12.36
C GLU A 194 12.98 -12.54 -11.84
N SER A 195 13.38 -12.48 -10.57
CA SER A 195 14.16 -13.53 -9.91
C SER A 195 13.34 -14.73 -9.41
N GLY A 196 12.00 -14.66 -9.50
CA GLY A 196 11.14 -15.70 -8.94
C GLY A 196 10.97 -15.62 -7.42
N ASN A 197 11.47 -14.57 -6.76
CA ASN A 197 11.40 -14.38 -5.32
C ASN A 197 10.08 -13.72 -4.88
N PHE A 198 8.96 -14.35 -5.24
CA PHE A 198 7.60 -13.89 -4.91
C PHE A 198 6.71 -15.08 -4.51
N ALA A 199 5.55 -14.80 -3.92
CA ALA A 199 4.55 -15.80 -3.58
C ALA A 199 3.93 -16.39 -4.85
N ASN A 200 4.23 -17.66 -5.13
CA ASN A 200 3.74 -18.36 -6.31
C ASN A 200 2.30 -18.86 -6.09
N VAL A 201 1.35 -17.94 -6.28
CA VAL A 201 -0.10 -18.18 -6.17
C VAL A 201 -0.80 -17.83 -7.48
N PRO A 202 -2.02 -18.34 -7.74
CA PRO A 202 -2.82 -17.90 -8.89
C PRO A 202 -3.08 -16.39 -8.86
N VAL A 203 -2.94 -15.75 -10.03
CA VAL A 203 -3.09 -14.30 -10.19
C VAL A 203 -4.18 -14.01 -11.23
N LEU A 204 -5.08 -13.08 -10.88
CA LEU A 204 -5.95 -12.39 -11.84
C LEU A 204 -5.51 -10.92 -11.90
N SER A 205 -5.11 -10.45 -13.08
CA SER A 205 -4.71 -9.05 -13.29
C SER A 205 -5.55 -8.42 -14.40
N SER A 206 -5.91 -7.15 -14.23
CA SER A 206 -6.75 -6.42 -15.17
C SER A 206 -6.38 -4.94 -15.24
N THR A 207 -6.70 -4.31 -16.36
CA THR A 207 -6.70 -2.86 -16.56
C THR A 207 -8.03 -2.43 -17.19
N THR A 208 -8.41 -1.17 -17.02
CA THR A 208 -9.51 -0.56 -17.78
C THR A 208 -9.04 -0.14 -19.18
N GLN A 209 -9.99 0.13 -20.08
CA GLN A 209 -9.69 0.58 -21.45
C GLN A 209 -8.99 1.95 -21.48
N ASP A 210 -9.27 2.81 -20.50
CA ASP A 210 -8.96 4.24 -20.49
C ASP A 210 -8.44 4.70 -19.12
N GLU A 211 -7.43 4.02 -18.56
CA GLU A 211 -6.96 4.18 -17.15
C GLU A 211 -6.67 5.64 -16.71
N TRP A 212 -6.30 6.51 -17.65
CA TRP A 212 -5.86 7.88 -17.35
C TRP A 212 -6.88 8.97 -17.73
N ASN A 213 -8.03 8.61 -18.31
CA ASN A 213 -9.04 9.59 -18.73
C ASN A 213 -9.81 10.20 -17.55
N SER A 214 -9.82 9.53 -16.39
CA SER A 214 -10.48 9.97 -15.15
C SER A 214 -9.66 10.96 -14.31
N LEU A 215 -8.45 11.33 -14.76
CA LEU A 215 -7.59 12.34 -14.11
C LEU A 215 -7.48 13.60 -15.00
N PRO A 216 -8.47 14.52 -14.99
CA PRO A 216 -8.36 15.79 -15.68
C PRO A 216 -7.22 16.62 -15.08
N GLY A 217 -6.03 16.50 -15.65
CA GLY A 217 -4.78 17.14 -15.17
C GLY A 217 -3.52 16.33 -15.49
N PHE A 218 -3.62 15.00 -15.61
CA PHE A 218 -2.46 14.15 -15.98
C PHE A 218 -2.14 14.23 -17.48
N ASN A 219 -3.17 14.37 -18.33
CA ASN A 219 -3.01 14.53 -19.78
C ASN A 219 -2.28 15.81 -20.21
N SER A 220 -2.11 16.80 -19.32
CA SER A 220 -1.29 18.00 -19.62
C SER A 220 0.21 17.80 -19.38
N MET A 221 0.65 16.68 -18.81
CA MET A 221 2.06 16.38 -18.52
C MET A 221 2.68 15.34 -19.46
N LEU A 222 1.88 14.58 -20.21
CA LEU A 222 2.40 13.64 -21.20
C LEU A 222 2.42 14.28 -22.59
N PRO A 223 3.53 14.22 -23.35
CA PRO A 223 3.53 14.65 -24.74
C PRO A 223 2.52 13.78 -25.50
N ALA A 224 1.58 14.43 -26.18
CA ALA A 224 0.53 13.77 -26.93
C ALA A 224 1.12 12.75 -27.92
N GLY A 225 0.95 11.45 -27.61
CA GLY A 225 1.25 10.38 -28.54
C GLY A 225 0.29 10.41 -29.73
N PRO A 226 0.69 9.87 -30.90
CA PRO A 226 -0.11 9.93 -32.11
C PRO A 226 -1.43 9.16 -31.92
N ARG A 227 -2.54 9.87 -32.13
CA ARG A 227 -3.88 9.27 -32.17
C ARG A 227 -3.94 8.33 -33.37
N ARG A 228 -4.37 7.08 -33.14
CA ARG A 228 -4.79 6.16 -34.22
C ARG A 228 -6.21 6.48 -34.65
#